data_AF-A0A1V9Y8X6-F1
#
_entry.id   AF-A0A1V9Y8X6-F1
#
_cell.length_a   1.000
_cell.length_b   1.000
_cell.length_c   1.000
_cell.angle_alpha   90.00
_cell.angle_beta   90.00
_cell.angle_gamma   90.00
#
_symmetry.space_group_name_H-M   'P 1'
#
loop_
_entity.id
_entity.type
_entity.pdbx_description
1 polymer ?
#
loop_
_entity_poly.entity_id
_entity_poly.type
_entity_poly.pdbx_seq_one_letter_code
_entity_poly.pdbx_strand_id
1 'polypeptide(L)'
;MQPHSSIYLRSVHTFAPLLSFIDIHAFLADSFEHLTQAATGATTGDWLVEFYAPWCGHCKHLAPVYEEVAQELHGSVNVAKVDVTAHATLGKRFDIKGFPTILFFHKGSMYEYSNSRTKEALVEYATGGYASGVKKAVPGVPTLFDGLNQHVQVVQKDLKTLLGTKKNALLQLIIFKFIKTMTSPVINYRDVLLLDGGTGEELMQLGLPDDRKTWSAYALVHPEYNDLVRQVHQSFFEAGSQYVTCNNYTVTAQSGFSDAEIEKYTKLAGAIAVESRAAAKTPNAKILGSLPPLTESYRPDLVLPAEKAVPVYTHIANALASYVDVFAAETMSCIREAIMAIDGVKHLNKPIFVSFTLGKDGALRSGESVDLAIRTVINHSTLVQGVLFNCCEPEIITTAFSNFSPELRNELKAKNVRWGAYANALTPVPEGWTLSGAETSQPLREDMTPESYIAYVDAWIQHGATLIGGCCAIGPKHIAAIRAFLASKN
;
A
#
# COMPACT_ATOMS: atom_id res chain seq x y z
N MET A 1 66.60 -8.38 -22.01
CA MET A 1 66.43 -9.56 -22.87
C MET A 1 65.39 -10.47 -22.25
N GLN A 2 64.14 -10.41 -22.71
CA GLN A 2 63.26 -11.58 -22.70
C GLN A 2 62.28 -11.46 -23.88
N PRO A 3 62.06 -12.55 -24.64
CA PRO A 3 61.29 -12.54 -25.87
C PRO A 3 59.95 -13.28 -25.74
N HIS A 4 59.10 -13.14 -26.78
CA HIS A 4 58.10 -14.10 -27.32
C HIS A 4 57.03 -14.71 -26.37
N SER A 5 55.74 -14.88 -26.71
CA SER A 5 54.85 -14.43 -27.80
C SER A 5 53.45 -15.06 -27.60
N SER A 6 52.40 -14.34 -28.00
CA SER A 6 51.11 -14.79 -28.59
C SER A 6 50.02 -15.51 -27.73
N ILE A 7 48.77 -15.01 -27.80
CA ILE A 7 47.59 -15.60 -28.51
C ILE A 7 46.25 -14.87 -28.13
N TYR A 8 45.65 -14.24 -29.15
CA TYR A 8 44.22 -14.05 -29.54
C TYR A 8 43.02 -13.74 -28.59
N LEU A 9 42.21 -12.74 -29.05
CA LEU A 9 40.73 -12.54 -29.02
C LEU A 9 40.04 -12.36 -27.64
N ARG A 10 39.11 -11.42 -27.37
CA ARG A 10 38.08 -10.74 -28.17
C ARG A 10 37.59 -9.46 -27.43
N SER A 11 37.27 -8.44 -28.22
CA SER A 11 36.30 -7.33 -28.02
C SER A 11 35.96 -6.84 -26.60
N VAL A 12 36.43 -5.64 -26.27
CA VAL A 12 35.70 -4.71 -25.38
C VAL A 12 35.72 -3.33 -26.06
N HIS A 13 34.59 -2.92 -26.62
CA HIS A 13 34.32 -1.51 -26.89
C HIS A 13 33.80 -0.88 -25.62
N THR A 14 34.63 -0.10 -24.94
CA THR A 14 34.17 0.88 -23.95
C THR A 14 34.97 2.17 -24.08
N PHE A 15 34.25 3.17 -24.58
CA PHE A 15 34.24 4.57 -24.17
C PHE A 15 35.56 5.36 -24.14
N ALA A 16 35.67 6.24 -25.13
CA ALA A 16 36.44 7.47 -25.01
C ALA A 16 35.72 8.48 -24.08
N PRO A 17 36.47 9.32 -23.35
CA PRO A 17 35.96 10.25 -22.33
C PRO A 17 35.73 11.66 -22.90
N LEU A 18 34.86 12.45 -22.27
CA LEU A 18 35.17 13.79 -21.73
C LEU A 18 33.89 14.53 -21.30
N LEU A 19 33.92 14.95 -20.04
CA LEU A 19 32.92 15.72 -19.33
C LEU A 19 32.86 17.17 -19.84
N SER A 20 31.66 17.63 -20.20
CA SER A 20 31.24 19.02 -20.01
C SER A 20 29.94 18.99 -19.20
N PHE A 21 30.07 19.12 -17.88
CA PHE A 21 28.96 19.24 -16.94
C PHE A 21 28.20 20.55 -17.23
N ILE A 22 27.01 20.43 -17.83
CA ILE A 22 25.96 21.45 -17.83
C ILE A 22 24.70 20.68 -17.43
N ASP A 23 24.41 20.62 -16.13
CA ASP A 23 23.28 19.84 -15.60
C ASP A 23 21.95 20.58 -15.83
N ILE A 24 21.48 20.59 -17.08
CA ILE A 24 20.03 20.71 -17.32
C ILE A 24 19.42 19.40 -16.86
N HIS A 25 18.78 19.43 -15.70
CA HIS A 25 18.07 18.28 -15.19
C HIS A 25 16.80 18.08 -16.02
N ALA A 26 16.77 17.02 -16.83
CA ALA A 26 15.54 16.53 -17.41
C ALA A 26 14.77 15.75 -16.33
N PHE A 27 13.58 16.21 -15.95
CA PHE A 27 12.81 15.59 -14.87
C PHE A 27 11.79 14.57 -15.38
N LEU A 28 11.69 13.47 -14.64
CA LEU A 28 10.53 12.58 -14.61
C LEU A 28 9.49 13.20 -13.66
N ALA A 29 8.20 12.97 -13.88
CA ALA A 29 7.14 13.48 -12.99
C ALA A 29 7.37 13.16 -11.50
N ASP A 30 7.98 12.00 -11.21
CA ASP A 30 8.29 11.54 -9.85
C ASP A 30 9.44 12.32 -9.20
N SER A 31 10.34 12.94 -9.99
CA SER A 31 11.45 13.74 -9.49
C SER A 31 11.14 15.25 -9.44
N PHE A 32 10.10 15.72 -10.14
CA PHE A 32 9.72 17.14 -10.13
C PHE A 32 9.39 17.63 -8.71
N GLU A 33 8.53 16.91 -7.97
CA GLU A 33 8.16 17.32 -6.60
C GLU A 33 9.28 17.08 -5.60
N HIS A 34 10.03 15.99 -5.74
CA HIS A 34 11.20 15.70 -4.89
C HIS A 34 12.25 16.82 -4.96
N LEU A 35 12.45 17.39 -6.14
CA LEU A 35 13.53 18.37 -6.38
C LEU A 35 13.03 19.81 -6.24
N THR A 36 11.83 20.14 -6.73
CA THR A 36 11.32 21.51 -6.65
C THR A 36 10.62 21.80 -5.32
N GLN A 37 9.98 20.81 -4.69
CA GLN A 37 9.06 20.97 -3.55
C GLN A 37 8.08 22.14 -3.74
N ALA A 38 7.66 22.38 -5.00
CA ALA A 38 7.03 23.61 -5.41
C ALA A 38 5.71 23.88 -4.68
N ALA A 39 4.94 22.82 -4.35
CA ALA A 39 3.65 22.95 -3.69
C ALA A 39 3.74 23.17 -2.16
N THR A 40 4.82 22.76 -1.50
CA THR A 40 4.98 22.89 -0.04
C THR A 40 5.68 24.19 0.35
N GLY A 41 6.32 24.87 -0.61
CA GLY A 41 7.07 26.10 -0.38
C GLY A 41 8.45 25.88 0.25
N ALA A 42 8.82 24.63 0.56
CA ALA A 42 10.14 24.23 1.02
C ALA A 42 11.09 23.98 -0.17
N THR A 43 11.04 24.85 -1.18
CA THR A 43 11.80 24.67 -2.42
C THR A 43 13.30 24.66 -2.13
N THR A 44 14.06 23.85 -2.87
CA THR A 44 15.53 23.76 -2.79
C THR A 44 16.25 24.99 -3.38
N GLY A 45 15.59 26.15 -3.40
CA GLY A 45 15.97 27.36 -4.12
C GLY A 45 14.88 27.82 -5.08
N ASP A 46 15.21 28.84 -5.88
CA ASP A 46 14.34 29.36 -6.94
C ASP A 46 14.49 28.54 -8.21
N TRP A 47 13.41 28.35 -8.97
CA TRP A 47 13.39 27.48 -10.15
C TRP A 47 12.82 28.17 -11.38
N LEU A 48 13.52 28.11 -12.51
CA LEU A 48 13.04 28.48 -13.84
C LEU A 48 12.83 27.20 -14.66
N VAL A 49 11.56 26.87 -14.96
CA VAL A 49 11.18 25.59 -15.58
C VAL A 49 10.51 25.79 -16.93
N GLU A 50 11.05 25.15 -17.96
CA GLU A 50 10.44 25.05 -19.29
C GLU A 50 9.57 23.78 -19.38
N PHE A 51 8.28 23.96 -19.66
CA PHE A 51 7.38 22.90 -20.07
C PHE A 51 7.39 22.81 -21.60
N TYR A 52 7.85 21.68 -22.14
CA TYR A 52 8.11 21.49 -23.56
C TYR A 52 7.51 20.20 -24.12
N ALA A 53 7.52 20.09 -25.46
CA ALA A 53 7.21 18.86 -26.18
C ALA A 53 8.33 18.56 -27.22
N PRO A 54 8.81 17.31 -27.36
CA PRO A 54 9.96 16.97 -28.21
C PRO A 54 9.76 17.29 -29.71
N TRP A 55 8.50 17.32 -30.15
CA TRP A 55 8.14 17.63 -31.53
C TRP A 55 7.90 19.14 -31.78
N CYS A 56 7.87 19.98 -30.74
CA CYS A 56 7.59 21.40 -30.89
C CYS A 56 8.78 22.15 -31.49
N GLY A 57 8.57 22.79 -32.64
CA GLY A 57 9.59 23.62 -33.29
C GLY A 57 10.09 24.76 -32.39
N HIS A 58 9.20 25.47 -31.71
CA HIS A 58 9.60 26.59 -30.84
C HIS A 58 10.46 26.15 -29.63
N CYS A 59 10.19 24.97 -29.05
CA CYS A 59 11.01 24.40 -27.99
C CYS A 59 12.41 24.06 -28.50
N LYS A 60 12.51 23.47 -29.69
CA LYS A 60 13.82 23.16 -30.31
C LYS A 60 14.65 24.41 -30.57
N HIS A 61 14.02 25.51 -30.98
CA HIS A 61 14.71 26.80 -31.16
C HIS A 61 15.11 27.46 -29.83
N LEU A 62 14.33 27.25 -28.77
CA LEU A 62 14.62 27.78 -27.43
C LEU A 62 15.73 27.00 -26.72
N ALA A 63 15.83 25.69 -26.93
CA ALA A 63 16.77 24.81 -26.25
C ALA A 63 18.22 25.35 -26.13
N PRO A 64 18.90 25.82 -27.20
CA PRO A 64 20.26 26.35 -27.08
C PRO A 64 20.34 27.62 -26.22
N VAL A 65 19.35 28.52 -26.34
CA VAL A 65 19.28 29.73 -25.50
C VAL A 65 19.04 29.35 -24.05
N TYR A 66 18.19 28.35 -23.80
CA TYR A 66 17.87 27.88 -22.46
C TYR A 66 19.07 27.20 -21.78
N GLU A 67 19.95 26.55 -22.56
CA GLU A 67 21.26 26.04 -22.10
C GLU A 67 22.19 27.17 -21.66
N GLU A 68 22.28 28.26 -22.41
CA GLU A 68 23.09 29.42 -22.01
C GLU A 68 22.52 30.11 -20.75
N VAL A 69 21.20 30.14 -20.60
CA VAL A 69 20.54 30.67 -19.38
C VAL A 69 20.85 29.79 -18.17
N ALA A 70 20.82 28.46 -18.32
CA ALA A 70 21.16 27.52 -17.25
C ALA A 70 22.60 27.70 -16.78
N GLN A 71 23.54 27.96 -17.70
CA GLN A 71 24.93 28.24 -17.36
C GLN A 71 25.08 29.57 -16.61
N GLU A 72 24.43 30.63 -17.06
CA GLU A 72 24.51 31.97 -16.44
C GLU A 72 23.92 31.97 -15.03
N LEU A 73 22.82 31.25 -14.83
CA LEU A 73 22.10 31.20 -13.55
C LEU A 73 22.66 30.16 -12.57
N HIS A 74 23.67 29.37 -12.97
CA HIS A 74 24.22 28.28 -12.18
C HIS A 74 24.63 28.74 -10.77
N GLY A 75 24.08 28.09 -9.75
CA GLY A 75 24.32 28.40 -8.33
C GLY A 75 23.46 29.54 -7.76
N SER A 76 22.66 30.23 -8.59
CA SER A 76 21.74 31.30 -8.15
C SER A 76 20.26 30.92 -8.32
N VAL A 77 19.90 30.38 -9.48
CA VAL A 77 18.55 29.90 -9.81
C VAL A 77 18.70 28.55 -10.50
N ASN A 78 17.90 27.57 -10.08
CA ASN A 78 17.87 26.26 -10.72
C ASN A 78 17.11 26.34 -12.05
N VAL A 79 17.68 25.81 -13.13
CA VAL A 79 17.06 25.82 -14.46
C VAL A 79 16.75 24.40 -14.92
N ALA A 80 15.52 24.16 -15.36
CA ALA A 80 15.06 22.82 -15.71
C ALA A 80 14.09 22.80 -16.90
N LYS A 81 13.92 21.61 -17.48
CA LYS A 81 12.94 21.35 -18.54
C LYS A 81 12.15 20.06 -18.27
N VAL A 82 10.87 20.10 -18.64
CA VAL A 82 9.89 19.03 -18.41
C VAL A 82 9.20 18.67 -19.72
N ASP A 83 9.31 17.41 -20.13
CA ASP A 83 8.56 16.87 -21.26
C ASP A 83 7.12 16.55 -20.84
N VAL A 84 6.18 17.41 -21.24
CA VAL A 84 4.76 17.24 -20.91
C VAL A 84 4.10 16.13 -21.73
N THR A 85 4.72 15.68 -22.83
CA THR A 85 4.21 14.55 -23.62
C THR A 85 4.41 13.21 -22.91
N ALA A 86 5.51 13.07 -22.17
CA ALA A 86 5.74 11.95 -21.26
C ALA A 86 5.00 12.11 -19.92
N HIS A 87 4.65 13.36 -19.54
CA HIS A 87 4.10 13.69 -18.22
C HIS A 87 2.82 14.56 -18.30
N ALA A 88 1.78 14.02 -18.94
CA ALA A 88 0.52 14.73 -19.19
C ALA A 88 -0.21 15.18 -17.91
N THR A 89 -0.05 14.48 -16.79
CA THR A 89 -0.62 14.84 -15.49
C THR A 89 -0.04 16.15 -14.95
N LEU A 90 1.27 16.35 -15.13
CA LEU A 90 1.96 17.57 -14.73
C LEU A 90 1.53 18.76 -15.60
N GLY A 91 1.36 18.53 -16.90
CA GLY A 91 0.81 19.53 -17.83
C GLY A 91 -0.60 19.98 -17.43
N LYS A 92 -1.48 19.05 -17.06
CA LYS A 92 -2.83 19.37 -16.55
C LYS A 92 -2.79 20.18 -15.27
N ARG A 93 -1.93 19.78 -14.31
CA ARG A 93 -1.80 20.44 -13.02
C ARG A 93 -1.40 21.91 -13.14
N PHE A 94 -0.45 22.21 -14.02
CA PHE A 94 0.04 23.58 -14.25
C PHE A 94 -0.71 24.34 -15.35
N ASP A 95 -1.85 23.82 -15.83
CA ASP A 95 -2.67 24.41 -16.89
C ASP A 95 -1.88 24.75 -18.17
N ILE A 96 -0.97 23.85 -18.58
CA ILE A 96 -0.11 24.04 -19.75
C ILE A 96 -0.93 23.83 -21.03
N LYS A 97 -1.22 24.93 -21.73
CA LYS A 97 -2.05 24.96 -22.96
C LYS A 97 -1.27 25.04 -24.26
N GLY A 98 0.05 25.27 -24.18
CA GLY A 98 0.90 25.44 -25.34
C GLY A 98 2.38 25.26 -24.99
N PHE A 99 3.22 25.22 -26.01
CA PHE A 99 4.66 24.98 -25.83
C PHE A 99 5.51 26.00 -26.61
N PRO A 100 6.67 26.44 -26.05
CA PRO A 100 7.07 26.25 -24.65
C PRO A 100 6.28 27.19 -23.72
N THR A 101 5.96 26.70 -22.53
CA THR A 101 5.50 27.52 -21.40
C THR A 101 6.61 27.53 -20.34
N ILE A 102 7.00 28.72 -19.87
CA ILE A 102 8.07 28.86 -18.88
C ILE A 102 7.45 29.41 -17.60
N LEU A 103 7.69 28.71 -16.49
CA LEU A 103 7.23 29.11 -15.16
C LEU A 103 8.42 29.32 -14.23
N PHE A 104 8.35 30.37 -13.43
CA PHE A 104 9.30 30.63 -12.35
C PHE A 104 8.66 30.34 -10.99
N PHE A 105 9.35 29.61 -10.13
CA PHE A 105 8.87 29.21 -8.81
C PHE A 105 9.71 29.85 -7.71
N HIS A 106 9.03 30.52 -6.78
CA HIS A 106 9.63 31.15 -5.61
C HIS A 106 8.70 31.04 -4.40
N LYS A 107 9.19 30.43 -3.31
CA LYS A 107 8.49 30.34 -2.01
C LYS A 107 7.00 29.95 -2.12
N GLY A 108 6.73 28.82 -2.78
CA GLY A 108 5.38 28.28 -2.95
C GLY A 108 4.48 29.05 -3.94
N SER A 109 5.05 30.00 -4.67
CA SER A 109 4.36 30.79 -5.70
C SER A 109 4.96 30.52 -7.07
N MET A 110 4.13 30.59 -8.11
CA MET A 110 4.55 30.51 -9.51
C MET A 110 4.24 31.79 -10.27
N TYR A 111 5.10 32.11 -11.23
CA TYR A 111 5.03 33.29 -12.09
C TYR A 111 5.19 32.83 -13.53
N GLU A 112 4.29 33.26 -14.40
CA GLU A 112 4.30 32.90 -15.81
C GLU A 112 5.17 33.89 -16.60
N TYR A 113 6.09 33.36 -17.41
CA TYR A 113 6.95 34.18 -18.26
C TYR A 113 6.31 34.43 -19.62
N SER A 114 6.22 35.71 -20.00
CA SER A 114 5.60 36.14 -21.26
C SER A 114 6.45 37.10 -22.11
N ASN A 115 7.73 37.31 -21.74
CA ASN A 115 8.62 38.23 -22.45
C ASN A 115 9.36 37.55 -23.62
N SER A 116 10.28 38.27 -24.29
CA SER A 116 11.09 37.73 -25.39
C SER A 116 11.93 36.53 -24.94
N ARG A 117 12.07 35.50 -25.77
CA ARG A 117 12.83 34.29 -25.42
C ARG A 117 14.33 34.43 -25.70
N THR A 118 14.91 35.58 -25.39
CA THR A 118 16.36 35.84 -25.47
C THR A 118 17.02 35.51 -24.14
N LYS A 119 18.34 35.26 -24.15
CA LYS A 119 19.10 34.94 -22.94
C LYS A 119 18.94 36.05 -21.90
N GLU A 120 19.12 37.30 -22.32
CA GLU A 120 19.12 38.47 -21.44
C GLU A 120 17.77 38.63 -20.72
N ALA A 121 16.67 38.47 -21.45
CA ALA A 121 15.33 38.64 -20.90
C ALA A 121 14.95 37.52 -19.92
N LEU A 122 15.41 36.29 -20.15
CA LEU A 122 15.19 35.16 -19.25
C LEU A 122 16.01 35.29 -17.95
N VAL A 123 17.27 35.72 -18.05
CA VAL A 123 18.15 35.96 -16.90
C VAL A 123 17.63 37.13 -16.06
N GLU A 124 17.28 38.25 -16.69
CA GLU A 124 16.70 39.42 -16.00
C GLU A 124 15.41 39.04 -15.26
N TYR A 125 14.56 38.24 -15.90
CA TYR A 125 13.33 37.78 -15.26
C TYR A 125 13.60 36.88 -14.05
N ALA A 126 14.49 35.90 -14.18
CA ALA A 126 14.81 34.94 -13.12
C ALA A 126 15.52 35.57 -11.92
N THR A 127 16.30 36.64 -12.13
CA THR A 127 17.08 37.31 -11.08
C THR A 127 16.31 38.40 -10.34
N GLY A 128 15.07 38.69 -10.74
CA GLY A 128 14.19 39.60 -10.00
C GLY A 128 12.98 40.10 -10.77
N GLY A 129 13.03 40.10 -12.11
CA GLY A 129 11.92 40.58 -12.95
C GLY A 129 10.60 39.85 -12.71
N TYR A 130 10.63 38.59 -12.27
CA TYR A 130 9.43 37.80 -11.93
C TYR A 130 8.52 38.48 -10.89
N ALA A 131 9.09 39.31 -9.99
CA ALA A 131 8.35 39.98 -8.93
C ALA A 131 7.32 41.00 -9.46
N SER A 132 7.51 41.47 -10.69
CA SER A 132 6.55 42.34 -11.40
C SER A 132 5.41 41.58 -12.10
N GLY A 133 5.54 40.25 -12.21
CA GLY A 133 4.58 39.37 -12.87
C GLY A 133 3.37 39.02 -12.00
N VAL A 134 2.37 38.38 -12.62
CA VAL A 134 1.17 37.90 -11.90
C VAL A 134 1.54 36.71 -11.02
N LYS A 135 1.55 36.93 -9.71
CA LYS A 135 1.74 35.88 -8.71
C LYS A 135 0.55 34.93 -8.69
N LYS A 136 0.80 33.64 -8.94
CA LYS A 136 -0.17 32.55 -8.79
C LYS A 136 0.32 31.59 -7.70
N ALA A 137 -0.61 30.98 -6.94
CA ALA A 137 -0.23 29.90 -6.03
C ALA A 137 0.19 28.67 -6.84
N VAL A 138 1.19 27.91 -6.36
CA VAL A 138 1.54 26.64 -7.00
C VAL A 138 0.39 25.65 -6.78
N PRO A 139 -0.20 25.07 -7.85
CA PRO A 139 -1.25 24.07 -7.70
C PRO A 139 -0.71 22.87 -6.90
N GLY A 140 -1.49 22.41 -5.92
CA GLY A 140 -1.17 21.20 -5.16
C GLY A 140 -0.97 20.00 -6.06
N VAL A 141 -0.22 18.99 -5.59
CA VAL A 141 -0.19 17.68 -6.25
C VAL A 141 -1.64 17.18 -6.28
N PRO A 142 -2.21 16.85 -7.45
CA PRO A 142 -3.59 16.41 -7.54
C PRO A 142 -3.79 15.23 -6.60
N THR A 143 -4.59 15.45 -5.57
CA THR A 143 -5.01 14.37 -4.68
C THR A 143 -6.07 13.55 -5.39
N LEU A 144 -6.31 12.33 -4.94
CA LEU A 144 -7.43 11.50 -5.42
C LEU A 144 -8.79 12.26 -5.37
N PHE A 145 -8.94 13.20 -4.43
CA PHE A 145 -10.12 14.06 -4.33
C PHE A 145 -10.25 15.08 -5.47
N ASP A 146 -9.14 15.59 -6.02
CA ASP A 146 -9.15 16.54 -7.13
C ASP A 146 -9.56 15.87 -8.46
N GLY A 147 -9.12 14.62 -8.66
CA GLY A 147 -9.56 13.78 -9.78
C GLY A 147 -11.06 13.45 -9.71
N LEU A 148 -11.59 13.29 -8.49
CA LEU A 148 -13.02 13.10 -8.24
C LEU A 148 -13.81 14.37 -8.55
N ASN A 149 -13.34 15.55 -8.12
CA ASN A 149 -14.04 16.81 -8.37
C ASN A 149 -14.08 17.19 -9.86
N GLN A 150 -13.00 16.95 -10.61
CA GLN A 150 -13.03 17.12 -12.07
C GLN A 150 -13.97 16.13 -12.74
N HIS A 151 -14.00 14.85 -12.33
CA HIS A 151 -14.97 13.90 -12.83
C HIS A 151 -16.40 14.29 -12.48
N VAL A 152 -16.66 14.76 -11.26
CA VAL A 152 -17.98 15.23 -10.84
C VAL A 152 -18.43 16.42 -11.67
N GLN A 153 -17.56 17.39 -11.98
CA GLN A 153 -17.94 18.53 -12.81
C GLN A 153 -18.16 18.17 -14.27
N VAL A 154 -17.33 17.28 -14.84
CA VAL A 154 -17.52 16.76 -16.21
C VAL A 154 -18.81 15.95 -16.29
N VAL A 155 -19.04 15.05 -15.33
CA VAL A 155 -20.28 14.27 -15.23
C VAL A 155 -21.49 15.17 -15.01
N GLN A 156 -21.40 16.23 -14.21
CA GLN A 156 -22.49 17.20 -14.02
C GLN A 156 -22.81 17.98 -15.31
N LYS A 157 -21.77 18.37 -16.07
CA LYS A 157 -21.93 19.07 -17.35
C LYS A 157 -22.51 18.14 -18.42
N ASP A 158 -22.05 16.91 -18.49
CA ASP A 158 -22.54 15.88 -19.40
C ASP A 158 -23.97 15.47 -19.03
N LEU A 159 -24.29 15.37 -17.73
CA LEU A 159 -25.63 15.08 -17.23
C LEU A 159 -26.62 16.21 -17.55
N LYS A 160 -26.22 17.48 -17.37
CA LYS A 160 -27.02 18.63 -17.82
C LYS A 160 -27.26 18.61 -19.33
N THR A 161 -26.24 18.25 -20.10
CA THR A 161 -26.33 18.18 -21.57
C THR A 161 -27.23 17.03 -22.02
N LEU A 162 -27.14 15.85 -21.38
CA LEU A 162 -27.98 14.67 -21.62
C LEU A 162 -29.45 14.91 -21.24
N LEU A 163 -29.69 15.56 -20.09
CA LEU A 163 -31.04 15.94 -19.64
C LEU A 163 -31.66 17.04 -20.50
N GLY A 164 -30.85 17.91 -21.10
CA GLY A 164 -31.31 18.99 -22.00
C GLY A 164 -31.57 18.56 -23.44
N THR A 165 -30.89 17.51 -23.95
CA THR A 165 -30.97 17.12 -25.37
C THR A 165 -31.84 15.91 -25.68
N LYS A 166 -32.13 15.04 -24.71
CA LYS A 166 -32.95 13.83 -24.91
C LYS A 166 -34.17 13.82 -24.00
N LYS A 167 -35.37 13.97 -24.59
CA LYS A 167 -36.68 13.95 -23.90
C LYS A 167 -36.92 12.74 -22.98
N ASN A 168 -36.14 11.66 -23.13
CA ASN A 168 -36.26 10.42 -22.35
C ASN A 168 -35.00 10.07 -21.51
N ALA A 169 -34.00 10.96 -21.40
CA ALA A 169 -32.76 10.67 -20.66
C ALA A 169 -33.01 10.37 -19.17
N LEU A 170 -33.96 11.09 -18.55
CA LEU A 170 -34.36 10.85 -17.17
C LEU A 170 -34.99 9.45 -17.01
N LEU A 171 -35.83 9.03 -17.96
CA LEU A 171 -36.44 7.70 -17.97
C LEU A 171 -35.38 6.60 -18.17
N GLN A 172 -34.39 6.82 -19.03
CA GLN A 172 -33.27 5.89 -19.22
C GLN A 172 -32.36 5.80 -17.99
N LEU A 173 -32.10 6.90 -17.29
CA LEU A 173 -31.37 6.89 -16.02
C LEU A 173 -32.15 6.17 -14.93
N ILE A 174 -33.48 6.37 -14.86
CA ILE A 174 -34.35 5.64 -13.94
C ILE A 174 -34.35 4.16 -14.28
N ILE A 175 -34.54 3.77 -15.55
CA ILE A 175 -34.49 2.38 -16.01
C ILE A 175 -33.11 1.78 -15.72
N PHE A 176 -32.02 2.49 -15.98
CA PHE A 176 -30.67 1.99 -15.72
C PHE A 176 -30.41 1.84 -14.22
N LYS A 177 -30.88 2.78 -13.40
CA LYS A 177 -30.83 2.67 -11.94
C LYS A 177 -31.69 1.51 -11.44
N PHE A 178 -32.86 1.31 -12.02
CA PHE A 178 -33.79 0.22 -11.69
C PHE A 178 -33.22 -1.14 -12.11
N ILE A 179 -32.63 -1.25 -13.30
CA ILE A 179 -31.92 -2.44 -13.78
C ILE A 179 -30.72 -2.71 -12.87
N LYS A 180 -29.89 -1.70 -12.56
CA LYS A 180 -28.75 -1.85 -11.63
C LYS A 180 -29.20 -2.27 -10.24
N THR A 181 -30.32 -1.75 -9.72
CA THR A 181 -30.90 -2.18 -8.45
C THR A 181 -31.44 -3.62 -8.52
N MET A 182 -32.01 -4.05 -9.66
CA MET A 182 -32.45 -5.43 -9.87
C MET A 182 -31.31 -6.41 -10.15
N THR A 183 -30.15 -5.94 -10.62
CA THR A 183 -28.96 -6.77 -10.90
C THR A 183 -27.86 -6.63 -9.86
N SER A 184 -28.02 -5.78 -8.85
CA SER A 184 -27.08 -5.67 -7.74
C SER A 184 -27.14 -6.97 -6.94
N PRO A 185 -25.99 -7.61 -6.67
CA PRO A 185 -25.98 -8.81 -5.85
C PRO A 185 -26.61 -8.48 -4.49
N VAL A 186 -27.51 -9.35 -4.02
CA VAL A 186 -28.04 -9.28 -2.66
C VAL A 186 -26.85 -9.40 -1.72
N ILE A 187 -26.53 -8.30 -1.02
CA ILE A 187 -25.45 -8.27 -0.05
C ILE A 187 -25.94 -9.00 1.20
N ASN A 188 -25.31 -10.13 1.52
CA ASN A 188 -25.66 -10.90 2.70
C ASN A 188 -24.67 -10.64 3.84
N TYR A 189 -25.04 -9.70 4.72
CA TYR A 189 -24.24 -9.38 5.91
C TYR A 189 -24.16 -10.57 6.91
N ARG A 190 -25.05 -11.57 6.81
CA ARG A 190 -25.04 -12.77 7.67
C ARG A 190 -23.89 -13.73 7.37
N ASP A 191 -23.32 -13.66 6.17
CA ASP A 191 -22.25 -14.58 5.74
C ASP A 191 -20.85 -14.08 6.16
N VAL A 192 -20.77 -12.85 6.70
CA VAL A 192 -19.53 -12.24 7.17
C VAL A 192 -19.08 -12.91 8.46
N LEU A 193 -17.84 -13.38 8.47
CA LEU A 193 -17.19 -13.93 9.66
C LEU A 193 -16.18 -12.93 10.21
N LEU A 194 -16.14 -12.82 11.54
CA LEU A 194 -15.25 -11.90 12.23
C LEU A 194 -13.94 -12.56 12.64
N LEU A 195 -12.83 -11.95 12.22
CA LEU A 195 -11.50 -12.20 12.75
C LEU A 195 -11.28 -11.34 14.00
N ASP A 196 -10.11 -11.49 14.62
CA ASP A 196 -9.65 -10.66 15.72
C ASP A 196 -8.97 -9.37 15.21
N GLY A 197 -8.24 -8.71 16.10
CA GLY A 197 -7.57 -7.44 15.86
C GLY A 197 -6.07 -7.47 16.22
N GLY A 198 -5.46 -6.30 16.31
CA GLY A 198 -4.05 -6.13 16.69
C GLY A 198 -3.79 -6.54 18.14
N THR A 199 -3.09 -7.65 18.34
CA THR A 199 -2.78 -8.17 19.69
C THR A 199 -1.71 -7.36 20.41
N GLY A 200 -0.69 -6.85 19.71
CA GLY A 200 0.44 -6.18 20.36
C GLY A 200 0.07 -4.86 21.04
N GLU A 201 -0.74 -4.01 20.40
CA GLU A 201 -1.19 -2.77 21.05
C GLU A 201 -2.08 -3.03 22.27
N GLU A 202 -2.90 -4.08 22.25
CA GLU A 202 -3.72 -4.47 23.40
C GLU A 202 -2.86 -4.98 24.56
N LEU A 203 -1.81 -5.75 24.27
CA LEU A 203 -0.84 -6.16 25.28
C LEU A 203 -0.14 -4.95 25.93
N MET A 204 0.30 -3.98 25.12
CA MET A 204 0.92 -2.74 25.61
C MET A 204 -0.05 -1.90 26.46
N GLN A 205 -1.33 -1.82 26.07
CA GLN A 205 -2.37 -1.16 26.87
C GLN A 205 -2.60 -1.83 28.23
N LEU A 206 -2.37 -3.15 28.33
CA LEU A 206 -2.42 -3.91 29.58
C LEU A 206 -1.10 -3.87 30.38
N GLY A 207 -0.12 -3.07 29.95
CA GLY A 207 1.12 -2.83 30.69
C GLY A 207 2.30 -3.72 30.28
N LEU A 208 2.23 -4.41 29.13
CA LEU A 208 3.40 -5.12 28.60
C LEU A 208 4.51 -4.12 28.22
N PRO A 209 5.77 -4.34 28.63
CA PRO A 209 6.89 -3.53 28.17
C PRO A 209 7.06 -3.57 26.65
N ASP A 210 7.30 -2.40 26.03
CA ASP A 210 7.59 -2.32 24.60
C ASP A 210 9.06 -2.65 24.32
N ASP A 211 9.35 -3.91 24.01
CA ASP A 211 10.69 -4.40 23.65
C ASP A 211 11.02 -4.21 22.15
N ARG A 212 10.11 -3.69 21.31
CA ARG A 212 10.24 -3.38 19.86
C ARG A 212 10.69 -4.52 18.92
N LYS A 213 11.63 -5.35 19.33
CA LYS A 213 12.23 -6.48 18.61
C LYS A 213 11.40 -7.76 18.75
N THR A 214 10.89 -8.02 19.96
CA THR A 214 10.03 -9.18 20.24
C THR A 214 8.61 -8.77 20.61
N TRP A 215 8.21 -7.50 20.41
CA TRP A 215 6.96 -6.87 20.89
C TRP A 215 5.75 -7.80 21.04
N SER A 216 5.38 -8.60 20.03
CA SER A 216 4.27 -9.56 20.14
C SER A 216 4.62 -10.83 20.95
N ALA A 217 5.84 -11.35 20.80
CA ALA A 217 6.37 -12.53 21.51
C ALA A 217 6.84 -12.25 22.95
N TYR A 218 7.05 -10.99 23.36
CA TYR A 218 7.62 -10.67 24.68
C TYR A 218 6.78 -11.27 25.83
N ALA A 219 5.45 -11.25 25.67
CA ALA A 219 4.52 -11.85 26.63
C ALA A 219 4.52 -13.39 26.64
N LEU A 220 5.10 -14.03 25.61
CA LEU A 220 5.27 -15.49 25.56
C LEU A 220 6.56 -15.93 26.24
N VAL A 221 7.62 -15.14 26.12
CA VAL A 221 8.96 -15.51 26.63
C VAL A 221 9.13 -15.22 28.12
N HIS A 222 8.31 -14.33 28.68
CA HIS A 222 8.27 -13.95 30.07
C HIS A 222 6.99 -14.50 30.73
N PRO A 223 7.08 -15.61 31.50
CA PRO A 223 5.91 -16.31 32.01
C PRO A 223 4.93 -15.46 32.82
N GLU A 224 5.43 -14.45 33.53
CA GLU A 224 4.63 -13.49 34.29
C GLU A 224 3.64 -12.68 33.44
N TYR A 225 3.85 -12.60 32.12
CA TYR A 225 2.98 -11.89 31.19
C TYR A 225 2.10 -12.82 30.33
N ASN A 226 2.20 -14.15 30.46
CA ASN A 226 1.38 -15.08 29.67
C ASN A 226 -0.13 -14.85 29.87
N ASP A 227 -0.53 -14.46 31.09
CA ASP A 227 -1.92 -14.14 31.41
C ASP A 227 -2.44 -12.91 30.65
N LEU A 228 -1.57 -11.99 30.22
CA LEU A 228 -1.98 -10.86 29.37
C LEU A 228 -2.41 -11.34 27.98
N VAL A 229 -1.69 -12.31 27.39
CA VAL A 229 -2.07 -12.91 26.10
C VAL A 229 -3.43 -13.57 26.21
N ARG A 230 -3.69 -14.28 27.32
CA ARG A 230 -4.99 -14.89 27.60
C ARG A 230 -6.11 -13.84 27.69
N GLN A 231 -5.87 -12.74 28.41
CA GLN A 231 -6.83 -11.64 28.55
C GLN A 231 -7.16 -10.98 27.20
N VAL A 232 -6.14 -10.74 26.36
CA VAL A 232 -6.33 -10.15 25.02
C VAL A 232 -7.14 -11.09 24.11
N HIS A 233 -6.81 -12.38 24.07
CA HIS A 233 -7.60 -13.33 23.27
C HIS A 233 -9.04 -13.45 23.76
N GLN A 234 -9.26 -13.47 25.08
CA GLN A 234 -10.61 -13.48 25.66
C GLN A 234 -11.42 -12.23 25.28
N SER A 235 -10.81 -11.05 25.33
CA SER A 235 -11.49 -9.80 24.98
C SER A 235 -11.95 -9.77 23.51
N PHE A 236 -11.19 -10.36 22.59
CA PHE A 236 -11.63 -10.54 21.19
C PHE A 236 -12.80 -11.51 21.05
N PHE A 237 -12.79 -12.66 21.75
CA PHE A 237 -13.94 -13.56 21.76
C PHE A 237 -15.20 -12.89 22.33
N GLU A 238 -15.08 -12.13 23.41
CA GLU A 238 -16.17 -11.37 24.02
C GLU A 238 -16.69 -10.25 23.09
N ALA A 239 -15.78 -9.61 22.34
CA ALA A 239 -16.11 -8.64 21.31
C ALA A 239 -16.84 -9.26 20.10
N GLY A 240 -16.73 -10.58 19.91
CA GLY A 240 -17.47 -11.32 18.89
C GLY A 240 -16.61 -11.96 17.80
N SER A 241 -15.29 -11.98 17.94
CA SER A 241 -14.43 -12.67 17.01
C SER A 241 -14.79 -14.16 16.93
N GLN A 242 -14.96 -14.64 15.71
CA GLN A 242 -15.15 -16.05 15.40
C GLN A 242 -13.83 -16.73 15.06
N TYR A 243 -12.78 -15.95 14.81
CA TYR A 243 -11.42 -16.40 14.62
C TYR A 243 -10.50 -15.56 15.52
N VAL A 244 -9.59 -16.21 16.24
CA VAL A 244 -8.52 -15.56 17.00
C VAL A 244 -7.18 -16.13 16.56
N THR A 245 -6.21 -15.26 16.34
CA THR A 245 -4.89 -15.56 15.80
C THR A 245 -3.90 -15.83 16.93
N CYS A 246 -3.16 -16.93 16.84
CA CYS A 246 -2.10 -17.24 17.78
C CYS A 246 -1.04 -16.12 17.81
N ASN A 247 -0.61 -15.74 19.01
CA ASN A 247 0.35 -14.65 19.22
C ASN A 247 1.81 -15.02 18.89
N ASN A 248 2.06 -15.67 17.74
CA ASN A 248 3.40 -16.15 17.35
C ASN A 248 4.05 -15.36 16.20
N TYR A 249 3.53 -14.17 15.86
CA TYR A 249 3.99 -13.39 14.70
C TYR A 249 5.48 -13.04 14.74
N THR A 250 6.02 -12.63 15.90
CA THR A 250 7.46 -12.36 16.05
C THR A 250 8.26 -13.53 16.62
N VAL A 251 7.68 -14.74 16.67
CA VAL A 251 8.39 -15.94 17.14
C VAL A 251 9.15 -16.56 15.95
N THR A 252 10.14 -15.82 15.46
CA THR A 252 10.92 -16.19 14.26
C THR A 252 12.43 -16.01 14.49
N ALA A 253 13.24 -16.62 13.63
CA ALA A 253 14.69 -16.47 13.68
C ALA A 253 15.13 -15.01 13.50
N GLN A 254 14.38 -14.19 12.75
CA GLN A 254 14.64 -12.77 12.58
C GLN A 254 14.60 -12.01 13.92
N SER A 255 13.69 -12.38 14.81
CA SER A 255 13.60 -11.81 16.16
C SER A 255 14.65 -12.37 17.12
N GLY A 256 15.50 -13.30 16.68
CA GLY A 256 16.63 -13.86 17.43
C GLY A 256 16.35 -15.20 18.11
N PHE A 257 15.22 -15.85 17.81
CA PHE A 257 14.87 -17.15 18.38
C PHE A 257 15.59 -18.31 17.68
N SER A 258 16.08 -19.27 18.46
CA SER A 258 16.55 -20.56 17.94
C SER A 258 15.37 -21.46 17.52
N ASP A 259 15.62 -22.49 16.71
CA ASP A 259 14.57 -23.44 16.29
C ASP A 259 13.82 -24.08 17.46
N ALA A 260 14.52 -24.38 18.57
CA ALA A 260 13.93 -24.93 19.77
C ALA A 260 13.02 -23.91 20.50
N GLU A 261 13.40 -22.64 20.52
CA GLU A 261 12.58 -21.57 21.09
C GLU A 261 11.38 -21.25 20.21
N ILE A 262 11.56 -21.26 18.88
CA ILE A 262 10.46 -21.12 17.93
C ILE A 262 9.40 -22.20 18.20
N GLU A 263 9.82 -23.47 18.30
CA GLU A 263 8.90 -24.57 18.60
C GLU A 263 8.19 -24.37 19.94
N LYS A 264 8.96 -24.07 21.00
CA LYS A 264 8.46 -23.90 22.37
C LYS A 264 7.41 -22.78 22.45
N TYR A 265 7.75 -21.57 22.01
CA TYR A 265 6.88 -20.40 22.18
C TYR A 265 5.71 -20.40 21.19
N THR A 266 5.88 -21.00 20.02
CA THR A 266 4.78 -21.22 19.08
C THR A 266 3.75 -22.20 19.64
N LYS A 267 4.19 -23.31 20.26
CA LYS A 267 3.28 -24.23 20.97
C LYS A 267 2.56 -23.54 22.13
N LEU A 268 3.27 -22.71 22.89
CA LEU A 268 2.68 -21.93 23.98
C LEU A 268 1.60 -20.96 23.47
N ALA A 269 1.85 -20.26 22.37
CA ALA A 269 0.87 -19.37 21.74
C ALA A 269 -0.40 -20.14 21.33
N GLY A 270 -0.25 -21.32 20.72
CA GLY A 270 -1.36 -22.22 20.39
C GLY A 270 -2.15 -22.68 21.61
N ALA A 271 -1.46 -23.09 22.68
CA ALA A 271 -2.08 -23.51 23.92
C ALA A 271 -2.90 -22.39 24.57
N ILE A 272 -2.32 -21.19 24.71
CA ILE A 272 -3.01 -20.02 25.29
C ILE A 272 -4.25 -19.65 24.47
N ALA A 273 -4.20 -19.70 23.14
CA ALA A 273 -5.36 -19.40 22.29
C ALA A 273 -6.51 -20.41 22.51
N VAL A 274 -6.20 -21.71 22.60
CA VAL A 274 -7.19 -22.76 22.88
C VAL A 274 -7.80 -22.61 24.28
N GLU A 275 -6.97 -22.35 25.30
CA GLU A 275 -7.42 -22.09 26.67
C GLU A 275 -8.32 -20.84 26.73
N SER A 276 -7.96 -19.78 26.01
CA SER A 276 -8.73 -18.54 25.94
C SER A 276 -10.11 -18.77 25.33
N ARG A 277 -10.20 -19.55 24.24
CA ARG A 277 -11.47 -19.96 23.64
C ARG A 277 -12.35 -20.74 24.62
N ALA A 278 -11.76 -21.68 25.35
CA ALA A 278 -12.48 -22.47 26.34
C ALA A 278 -13.01 -21.58 27.49
N ALA A 279 -12.18 -20.66 27.99
CA ALA A 279 -12.53 -19.73 29.06
C ALA A 279 -13.63 -18.73 28.63
N ALA A 280 -13.57 -18.23 27.39
CA ALA A 280 -14.59 -17.35 26.81
C ALA A 280 -15.91 -18.08 26.48
N LYS A 281 -15.97 -19.41 26.62
CA LYS A 281 -17.14 -20.26 26.32
C LYS A 281 -17.63 -20.10 24.87
N THR A 282 -16.69 -19.98 23.93
CA THR A 282 -16.95 -19.85 22.49
C THR A 282 -16.50 -21.10 21.71
N PRO A 283 -17.08 -22.29 21.96
CA PRO A 283 -16.56 -23.56 21.42
C PRO A 283 -16.58 -23.66 19.88
N ASN A 284 -17.40 -22.83 19.22
CA ASN A 284 -17.49 -22.77 17.76
C ASN A 284 -16.52 -21.79 17.12
N ALA A 285 -15.83 -20.96 17.91
CA ALA A 285 -14.80 -20.07 17.41
C ALA A 285 -13.55 -20.87 17.03
N LYS A 286 -12.85 -20.40 16.00
CA LYS A 286 -11.70 -21.06 15.41
C LYS A 286 -10.40 -20.36 15.82
N ILE A 287 -9.33 -21.13 15.88
CA ILE A 287 -7.99 -20.60 16.14
C ILE A 287 -7.21 -20.54 14.83
N LEU A 288 -6.64 -19.37 14.52
CA LEU A 288 -5.74 -19.17 13.39
C LEU A 288 -4.29 -19.34 13.81
N GLY A 289 -3.55 -20.18 13.09
CA GLY A 289 -2.10 -20.30 13.26
C GLY A 289 -1.35 -19.30 12.41
N SER A 290 -0.71 -18.29 13.03
CA SER A 290 0.06 -17.28 12.31
C SER A 290 1.28 -17.90 11.61
N LEU A 291 1.41 -17.64 10.32
CA LEU A 291 2.59 -17.89 9.49
C LEU A 291 3.05 -16.53 8.96
N PRO A 292 3.87 -15.80 9.74
CA PRO A 292 4.33 -14.46 9.40
C PRO A 292 5.41 -14.49 8.31
N PRO A 293 5.74 -13.36 7.66
CA PRO A 293 6.93 -13.24 6.84
C PRO A 293 8.17 -13.59 7.67
N LEU A 294 9.06 -14.42 7.13
CA LEU A 294 10.17 -14.99 7.92
C LEU A 294 11.32 -14.00 8.17
N THR A 295 11.40 -12.95 7.36
CA THR A 295 12.38 -11.87 7.48
C THR A 295 11.68 -10.55 7.79
N GLU A 296 11.43 -9.71 6.79
CA GLU A 296 10.84 -8.39 6.96
C GLU A 296 9.47 -8.29 6.28
N SER A 297 8.47 -7.84 7.03
CA SER A 297 7.06 -7.88 6.59
C SER A 297 6.74 -7.04 5.36
N TYR A 298 7.54 -6.00 5.08
CA TYR A 298 7.29 -5.07 3.97
C TYR A 298 8.41 -5.02 2.93
N ARG A 299 9.39 -5.95 3.01
CA ARG A 299 10.58 -5.96 2.15
C ARG A 299 10.64 -7.26 1.34
N PRO A 300 9.93 -7.33 0.20
CA PRO A 300 9.88 -8.53 -0.65
C PRO A 300 11.26 -8.93 -1.20
N ASP A 301 12.18 -7.98 -1.27
CA ASP A 301 13.58 -8.19 -1.67
C ASP A 301 14.40 -8.97 -0.63
N LEU A 302 13.96 -9.01 0.63
CA LEU A 302 14.60 -9.75 1.72
C LEU A 302 14.00 -11.15 1.95
N VAL A 303 13.04 -11.56 1.12
CA VAL A 303 12.40 -12.87 1.22
C VAL A 303 13.42 -13.98 0.95
N LEU A 304 13.47 -14.95 1.86
CA LEU A 304 14.35 -16.11 1.79
C LEU A 304 14.07 -16.96 0.55
N PRO A 305 15.07 -17.68 0.02
CA PRO A 305 14.84 -18.65 -1.03
C PRO A 305 14.06 -19.87 -0.49
N ALA A 306 13.37 -20.58 -1.39
CA ALA A 306 12.36 -21.59 -1.01
C ALA A 306 12.94 -22.73 -0.18
N GLU A 307 14.15 -23.16 -0.51
CA GLU A 307 14.90 -24.22 0.18
C GLU A 307 15.22 -23.89 1.64
N LYS A 308 15.16 -22.61 2.02
CA LYS A 308 15.31 -22.14 3.41
C LYS A 308 13.97 -21.80 4.05
N ALA A 309 13.07 -21.15 3.31
CA ALA A 309 11.80 -20.67 3.84
C ALA A 309 10.81 -21.81 4.16
N VAL A 310 10.62 -22.75 3.24
CA VAL A 310 9.62 -23.83 3.39
C VAL A 310 9.87 -24.71 4.62
N PRO A 311 11.12 -25.13 4.93
CA PRO A 311 11.40 -25.86 6.18
C PRO A 311 11.02 -25.09 7.44
N VAL A 312 11.25 -23.77 7.47
CA VAL A 312 10.91 -22.93 8.63
C VAL A 312 9.39 -22.81 8.78
N TYR A 313 8.66 -22.56 7.70
CA TYR A 313 7.19 -22.58 7.72
C TYR A 313 6.65 -23.95 8.16
N THR A 314 7.25 -25.04 7.70
CA THR A 314 6.91 -26.41 8.11
C THR A 314 7.09 -26.61 9.62
N HIS A 315 8.19 -26.09 10.17
CA HIS A 315 8.49 -26.17 11.59
C HIS A 315 7.46 -25.43 12.45
N ILE A 316 7.16 -24.17 12.10
CA ILE A 316 6.13 -23.35 12.77
C ILE A 316 4.76 -24.05 12.67
N ALA A 317 4.41 -24.54 11.47
CA ALA A 317 3.14 -25.20 11.22
C ALA A 317 2.98 -26.49 12.06
N ASN A 318 4.03 -27.30 12.16
CA ASN A 318 4.02 -28.50 13.01
C ASN A 318 3.83 -28.17 14.49
N ALA A 319 4.46 -27.09 14.97
CA ALA A 319 4.31 -26.63 16.35
C ALA A 319 2.87 -26.19 16.66
N LEU A 320 2.15 -25.60 15.69
CA LEU A 320 0.77 -25.16 15.83
C LEU A 320 -0.27 -26.25 15.52
N ALA A 321 0.12 -27.33 14.85
CA ALA A 321 -0.79 -28.27 14.20
C ALA A 321 -1.87 -28.85 15.12
N SER A 322 -1.58 -29.10 16.41
CA SER A 322 -2.57 -29.64 17.35
C SER A 322 -3.54 -28.60 17.93
N TYR A 323 -3.27 -27.30 17.74
CA TYR A 323 -3.99 -26.22 18.40
C TYR A 323 -4.90 -25.43 17.45
N VAL A 324 -4.55 -25.38 16.17
CA VAL A 324 -5.17 -24.46 15.21
C VAL A 324 -6.19 -25.15 14.31
N ASP A 325 -7.24 -24.42 13.95
CA ASP A 325 -8.28 -24.90 13.03
C ASP A 325 -7.94 -24.56 11.57
N VAL A 326 -7.26 -23.43 11.36
CA VAL A 326 -6.87 -22.87 10.05
C VAL A 326 -5.52 -22.19 10.20
N PHE A 327 -4.65 -22.26 9.20
CA PHE A 327 -3.41 -21.47 9.17
C PHE A 327 -3.65 -20.10 8.52
N ALA A 328 -2.84 -19.10 8.86
CA ALA A 328 -2.91 -17.76 8.30
C ALA A 328 -1.51 -17.32 7.84
N ALA A 329 -1.24 -17.44 6.53
CA ALA A 329 -0.09 -16.78 5.90
C ALA A 329 -0.40 -15.28 5.81
N GLU A 330 0.02 -14.50 6.79
CA GLU A 330 -0.39 -13.11 6.94
C GLU A 330 0.70 -12.11 6.60
N THR A 331 0.32 -10.90 6.18
CA THR A 331 1.24 -9.82 5.82
C THR A 331 2.25 -10.21 4.73
N MET A 332 1.83 -11.05 3.78
CA MET A 332 2.70 -11.50 2.68
C MET A 332 2.98 -10.34 1.72
N SER A 333 4.26 -9.98 1.55
CA SER A 333 4.67 -8.85 0.71
C SER A 333 4.80 -9.20 -0.78
N CYS A 334 4.84 -10.49 -1.12
CA CYS A 334 4.97 -11.01 -2.47
C CYS A 334 4.28 -12.38 -2.63
N ILE A 335 4.01 -12.78 -3.88
CA ILE A 335 3.41 -14.08 -4.20
C ILE A 335 4.34 -15.23 -3.80
N ARG A 336 5.64 -15.05 -4.05
CA ARG A 336 6.66 -16.08 -3.83
C ARG A 336 6.68 -16.59 -2.39
N GLU A 337 6.62 -15.70 -1.40
CA GLU A 337 6.61 -16.09 0.01
C GLU A 337 5.30 -16.73 0.43
N ALA A 338 4.16 -16.21 -0.05
CA ALA A 338 2.85 -16.80 0.22
C ALA A 338 2.79 -18.27 -0.26
N ILE A 339 3.38 -18.57 -1.42
CA ILE A 339 3.49 -19.94 -1.94
C ILE A 339 4.34 -20.83 -1.02
N MET A 340 5.46 -20.32 -0.48
CA MET A 340 6.29 -21.05 0.47
C MET A 340 5.55 -21.35 1.77
N ALA A 341 4.75 -20.41 2.28
CA ALA A 341 3.93 -20.61 3.47
C ALA A 341 2.85 -21.69 3.23
N ILE A 342 2.19 -21.67 2.06
CA ILE A 342 1.24 -22.72 1.66
C ILE A 342 1.95 -24.07 1.59
N ASP A 343 3.13 -24.14 0.97
CA ASP A 343 3.90 -25.39 0.86
C ASP A 343 4.30 -25.95 2.23
N GLY A 344 4.63 -25.07 3.19
CA GLY A 344 4.97 -25.46 4.55
C GLY A 344 3.83 -26.11 5.35
N VAL A 345 2.57 -25.95 4.94
CA VAL A 345 1.41 -26.55 5.63
C VAL A 345 0.77 -27.72 4.89
N LYS A 346 1.16 -27.99 3.64
CA LYS A 346 0.46 -28.96 2.76
C LYS A 346 0.32 -30.35 3.39
N HIS A 347 1.34 -30.84 4.08
CA HIS A 347 1.35 -32.16 4.71
C HIS A 347 0.36 -32.29 5.88
N LEU A 348 -0.08 -31.17 6.47
CA LEU A 348 -1.04 -31.17 7.58
C LEU A 348 -2.49 -31.26 7.11
N ASN A 349 -2.75 -31.04 5.82
CA ASN A 349 -4.09 -31.08 5.22
C ASN A 349 -5.11 -30.21 5.97
N LYS A 350 -4.68 -29.02 6.44
CA LYS A 350 -5.53 -28.03 7.09
C LYS A 350 -5.77 -26.83 6.17
N PRO A 351 -6.91 -26.15 6.29
CA PRO A 351 -7.17 -24.93 5.54
C PRO A 351 -6.13 -23.86 5.83
N ILE A 352 -5.88 -23.00 4.86
CA ILE A 352 -5.04 -21.81 5.00
C ILE A 352 -5.75 -20.57 4.45
N PHE A 353 -5.64 -19.47 5.18
CA PHE A 353 -5.93 -18.12 4.73
C PHE A 353 -4.63 -17.46 4.31
N VAL A 354 -4.64 -16.76 3.19
CA VAL A 354 -3.48 -16.02 2.67
C VAL A 354 -3.83 -14.55 2.63
N SER A 355 -3.11 -13.73 3.37
CA SER A 355 -3.31 -12.29 3.42
C SER A 355 -2.09 -11.54 2.92
N PHE A 356 -2.31 -10.60 2.01
CA PHE A 356 -1.26 -9.78 1.41
C PHE A 356 -1.26 -8.37 1.99
N THR A 357 -0.06 -7.78 2.11
CA THR A 357 0.09 -6.35 2.37
C THR A 357 0.32 -5.59 1.07
N LEU A 358 -0.38 -4.47 0.92
CA LEU A 358 -0.41 -3.70 -0.32
C LEU A 358 0.48 -2.44 -0.23
N GLY A 359 1.04 -2.06 -1.37
CA GLY A 359 1.71 -0.77 -1.57
C GLY A 359 0.71 0.36 -1.85
N LYS A 360 1.21 1.60 -1.89
CA LYS A 360 0.39 2.81 -2.13
C LYS A 360 -0.31 2.83 -3.49
N ASP A 361 0.23 2.09 -4.45
CA ASP A 361 -0.31 1.91 -5.80
C ASP A 361 -1.42 0.85 -5.86
N GLY A 362 -1.70 0.14 -4.75
CA GLY A 362 -2.68 -0.94 -4.67
C GLY A 362 -2.19 -2.28 -5.21
N ALA A 363 -0.92 -2.39 -5.61
CA ALA A 363 -0.27 -3.67 -5.88
C ALA A 363 0.25 -4.31 -4.59
N LEU A 364 0.72 -5.56 -4.66
CA LEU A 364 1.53 -6.11 -3.58
C LEU A 364 2.81 -5.27 -3.44
N ARG A 365 3.45 -5.29 -2.27
CA ARG A 365 4.69 -4.53 -2.05
C ARG A 365 5.84 -4.92 -2.99
N SER A 366 5.77 -6.10 -3.61
CA SER A 366 6.66 -6.55 -4.69
C SER A 366 6.39 -5.93 -6.06
N GLY A 367 5.31 -5.16 -6.22
CA GLY A 367 4.80 -4.65 -7.49
C GLY A 367 3.92 -5.66 -8.26
N GLU A 368 3.74 -6.87 -7.73
CA GLU A 368 2.86 -7.89 -8.33
C GLU A 368 1.38 -7.46 -8.22
N SER A 369 0.59 -7.69 -9.27
CA SER A 369 -0.82 -7.31 -9.25
C SER A 369 -1.63 -8.23 -8.31
N VAL A 370 -2.67 -7.66 -7.69
CA VAL A 370 -3.57 -8.37 -6.78
C VAL A 370 -4.28 -9.55 -7.47
N ASP A 371 -4.73 -9.38 -8.71
CA ASP A 371 -5.42 -10.44 -9.48
C ASP A 371 -4.47 -11.62 -9.74
N LEU A 372 -3.22 -11.34 -10.14
CA LEU A 372 -2.19 -12.37 -10.31
C LEU A 372 -1.91 -13.11 -9.00
N ALA A 373 -1.78 -12.37 -7.89
CA ALA A 373 -1.52 -12.95 -6.58
C ALA A 373 -2.63 -13.92 -6.14
N ILE A 374 -3.89 -13.47 -6.20
CA ILE A 374 -5.05 -14.28 -5.82
C ILE A 374 -5.15 -15.53 -6.69
N ARG A 375 -5.09 -15.37 -8.02
CA ARG A 375 -5.17 -16.51 -8.96
C ARG A 375 -4.04 -17.52 -8.73
N THR A 376 -2.85 -17.03 -8.43
CA THR A 376 -1.70 -17.91 -8.19
C THR A 376 -1.92 -18.77 -6.95
N VAL A 377 -2.32 -18.18 -5.82
CA VAL A 377 -2.49 -18.95 -4.58
C VAL A 377 -3.68 -19.91 -4.62
N ILE A 378 -4.83 -19.52 -5.19
CA ILE A 378 -6.02 -20.40 -5.26
C ILE A 378 -5.89 -21.53 -6.31
N ASN A 379 -4.91 -21.43 -7.21
CA ASN A 379 -4.58 -22.50 -8.15
C ASN A 379 -3.42 -23.36 -7.65
N HIS A 380 -2.57 -22.84 -6.75
CA HIS A 380 -1.48 -23.59 -6.16
C HIS A 380 -1.93 -24.65 -5.14
N SER A 381 -3.03 -24.39 -4.42
CA SER A 381 -3.55 -25.34 -3.43
C SER A 381 -5.04 -25.19 -3.20
N THR A 382 -5.74 -26.32 -3.11
CA THR A 382 -7.15 -26.40 -2.69
C THR A 382 -7.34 -26.17 -1.19
N LEU A 383 -6.25 -26.13 -0.41
CA LEU A 383 -6.29 -25.79 1.01
C LEU A 383 -6.56 -24.30 1.25
N VAL A 384 -6.33 -23.44 0.24
CA VAL A 384 -6.61 -22.00 0.34
C VAL A 384 -8.12 -21.79 0.41
N GLN A 385 -8.61 -21.34 1.57
CA GLN A 385 -10.05 -21.07 1.79
C GLN A 385 -10.37 -19.58 1.99
N GLY A 386 -9.33 -18.74 2.11
CA GLY A 386 -9.46 -17.30 2.29
C GLY A 386 -8.31 -16.56 1.61
N VAL A 387 -8.62 -15.49 0.89
CA VAL A 387 -7.64 -14.51 0.39
C VAL A 387 -7.95 -13.12 0.95
N LEU A 388 -6.99 -12.50 1.62
CA LEU A 388 -7.24 -11.27 2.37
C LEU A 388 -6.20 -10.18 2.07
N PHE A 389 -6.51 -8.97 2.53
CA PHE A 389 -5.53 -7.88 2.64
C PHE A 389 -5.42 -7.41 4.08
N ASN A 390 -4.18 -7.24 4.55
CA ASN A 390 -3.91 -6.78 5.91
C ASN A 390 -2.62 -5.97 6.01
N CYS A 391 -2.41 -5.37 7.17
CA CYS A 391 -1.20 -4.61 7.46
C CYS A 391 -0.92 -3.50 6.43
N CYS A 392 -1.99 -2.85 5.99
CA CYS A 392 -1.99 -1.65 5.15
C CYS A 392 -3.26 -0.84 5.42
N GLU A 393 -3.35 0.31 4.78
CA GLU A 393 -4.38 1.31 4.98
C GLU A 393 -5.73 0.83 4.43
N PRO A 394 -6.85 1.09 5.15
CA PRO A 394 -8.17 0.66 4.72
C PRO A 394 -8.61 1.26 3.38
N GLU A 395 -8.10 2.45 3.02
CA GLU A 395 -8.33 3.10 1.73
C GLU A 395 -7.75 2.30 0.55
N ILE A 396 -6.55 1.75 0.72
CA ILE A 396 -5.86 0.95 -0.30
C ILE A 396 -6.60 -0.36 -0.52
N ILE A 397 -7.01 -1.02 0.58
CA ILE A 397 -7.82 -2.25 0.54
C ILE A 397 -9.15 -2.01 -0.17
N THR A 398 -9.82 -0.89 0.15
CA THR A 398 -11.08 -0.53 -0.50
C THR A 398 -10.90 -0.38 -2.02
N THR A 399 -9.81 0.28 -2.43
CA THR A 399 -9.45 0.43 -3.84
C THR A 399 -9.20 -0.93 -4.50
N ALA A 400 -8.45 -1.82 -3.84
CA ALA A 400 -8.19 -3.17 -4.34
C ALA A 400 -9.48 -3.96 -4.60
N PHE A 401 -10.43 -3.96 -3.65
CA PHE A 401 -11.72 -4.65 -3.82
C PHE A 401 -12.62 -4.03 -4.89
N SER A 402 -12.55 -2.71 -5.07
CA SER A 402 -13.28 -2.05 -6.14
C SER A 402 -12.82 -2.49 -7.52
N ASN A 403 -11.54 -2.85 -7.65
CA ASN A 403 -10.91 -3.32 -8.88
C ASN A 403 -11.06 -4.84 -9.14
N PHE A 404 -11.68 -5.60 -8.24
CA PHE A 404 -11.93 -7.03 -8.49
C PHE A 404 -12.84 -7.21 -9.70
N SER A 405 -12.33 -7.88 -10.72
CA SER A 405 -13.10 -8.25 -11.92
C SER A 405 -14.25 -9.19 -11.57
N PRO A 406 -15.39 -9.14 -12.29
CA PRO A 406 -16.46 -10.12 -12.13
C PRO A 406 -15.97 -11.57 -12.28
N GLU A 407 -15.01 -11.80 -13.17
CA GLU A 407 -14.39 -13.10 -13.45
C GLU A 407 -13.66 -13.62 -12.20
N LEU A 408 -12.82 -12.78 -11.58
CA LEU A 408 -12.12 -13.15 -10.35
C LEU A 408 -13.09 -13.49 -9.22
N ARG A 409 -14.15 -12.70 -9.03
CA ARG A 409 -15.18 -12.97 -8.01
C ARG A 409 -15.89 -14.30 -8.27
N ASN A 410 -16.18 -14.62 -9.53
CA ASN A 410 -16.81 -15.87 -9.91
C ASN A 410 -15.88 -17.07 -9.69
N GLU A 411 -14.59 -16.94 -9.97
CA GLU A 411 -13.60 -17.98 -9.69
C GLU A 411 -13.43 -18.27 -8.20
N LEU A 412 -13.37 -17.21 -7.38
CA LEU A 412 -13.33 -17.35 -5.92
C LEU A 412 -14.57 -18.09 -5.41
N LYS A 413 -15.77 -17.71 -5.87
CA LYS A 413 -17.02 -18.40 -5.52
C LYS A 413 -17.03 -19.85 -5.98
N ALA A 414 -16.63 -20.12 -7.22
CA ALA A 414 -16.60 -21.48 -7.77
C ALA A 414 -15.66 -22.42 -7.00
N LYS A 415 -14.57 -21.88 -6.45
CA LYS A 415 -13.62 -22.61 -5.60
C LYS A 415 -13.98 -22.57 -4.12
N ASN A 416 -15.10 -21.95 -3.74
CA ASN A 416 -15.51 -21.73 -2.35
C ASN A 416 -14.43 -21.03 -1.50
N VAL A 417 -13.70 -20.09 -2.12
CA VAL A 417 -12.68 -19.27 -1.47
C VAL A 417 -13.31 -17.94 -1.06
N ARG A 418 -13.25 -17.62 0.23
CA ARG A 418 -13.70 -16.33 0.76
C ARG A 418 -12.64 -15.26 0.49
N TRP A 419 -13.05 -14.01 0.43
CA TRP A 419 -12.10 -12.89 0.48
C TRP A 419 -12.46 -11.89 1.57
N GLY A 420 -11.48 -11.13 2.02
CA GLY A 420 -11.62 -10.36 3.24
C GLY A 420 -10.51 -9.37 3.54
N ALA A 421 -10.66 -8.64 4.62
CA ALA A 421 -9.67 -7.65 5.02
C ALA A 421 -9.63 -7.44 6.52
N TYR A 422 -8.45 -7.06 6.99
CA TYR A 422 -8.19 -6.61 8.34
C TYR A 422 -7.08 -5.55 8.33
N ALA A 423 -7.48 -4.28 8.24
CA ALA A 423 -6.59 -3.14 7.99
C ALA A 423 -5.97 -2.56 9.27
N ASN A 424 -4.97 -1.68 9.11
CA ASN A 424 -4.35 -0.92 10.21
C ASN A 424 -5.15 0.34 10.58
N ALA A 425 -4.98 0.79 11.83
CA ALA A 425 -5.28 2.15 12.29
C ALA A 425 -4.01 2.97 12.58
N LEU A 426 -2.92 2.68 11.88
CA LEU A 426 -1.64 3.37 11.96
C LEU A 426 -1.46 4.36 10.80
N THR A 427 -0.58 5.34 10.97
CA THR A 427 -0.16 6.21 9.86
C THR A 427 0.46 5.39 8.72
N PRO A 428 0.41 5.89 7.47
CA PRO A 428 0.96 5.20 6.30
C PRO A 428 2.38 4.67 6.51
N VAL A 429 2.61 3.42 6.09
CA VAL A 429 3.93 2.78 6.19
C VAL A 429 4.87 3.44 5.15
N PRO A 430 6.00 4.04 5.56
CA PRO A 430 6.96 4.62 4.62
C PRO A 430 7.61 3.56 3.72
N GLU A 431 8.05 3.99 2.53
CA GLU A 431 8.82 3.11 1.64
C GLU A 431 10.16 2.73 2.28
N GLY A 432 10.56 1.46 2.14
CA GLY A 432 11.80 0.94 2.73
C GLY A 432 11.77 0.70 4.25
N TRP A 433 10.65 1.01 4.93
CA TRP A 433 10.50 0.83 6.37
C TRP A 433 10.55 -0.66 6.77
N THR A 434 11.29 -0.96 7.83
CA THR A 434 11.39 -2.29 8.44
C THR A 434 10.73 -2.29 9.81
N LEU A 435 10.01 -3.37 10.12
CA LEU A 435 9.33 -3.49 11.41
C LEU A 435 10.36 -3.68 12.54
N SER A 436 11.41 -4.46 12.28
CA SER A 436 12.48 -4.74 13.23
C SER A 436 13.42 -3.56 13.49
N GLY A 437 13.52 -2.61 12.54
CA GLY A 437 14.44 -1.47 12.61
C GLY A 437 13.81 -0.20 13.16
N ALA A 438 12.52 -0.19 13.47
CA ALA A 438 11.83 0.99 13.93
C ALA A 438 12.07 1.27 15.42
N GLU A 439 12.73 2.38 15.74
CA GLU A 439 12.99 2.82 17.12
C GLU A 439 11.71 3.22 17.87
N THR A 440 10.66 3.65 17.16
CA THR A 440 9.37 4.10 17.74
C THR A 440 8.17 3.52 17.01
N SER A 441 7.07 3.30 17.75
CA SER A 441 5.80 2.83 17.17
C SER A 441 5.32 3.81 16.10
N GLN A 442 4.77 3.26 15.02
CA GLN A 442 4.10 4.11 14.04
C GLN A 442 2.98 4.88 14.76
N PRO A 443 2.84 6.19 14.51
CA PRO A 443 1.78 6.96 15.13
C PRO A 443 0.40 6.37 14.82
N LEU A 444 -0.48 6.43 15.82
CA LEU A 444 -1.88 6.08 15.65
C LEU A 444 -2.58 7.11 14.77
N ARG A 445 -3.54 6.65 13.97
CA ARG A 445 -4.47 7.51 13.26
C ARG A 445 -5.62 7.91 14.19
N GLU A 446 -5.73 9.19 14.51
CA GLU A 446 -6.85 9.71 15.32
C GLU A 446 -8.21 9.56 14.61
N ASP A 447 -8.20 9.47 13.28
CA ASP A 447 -9.40 9.37 12.46
C ASP A 447 -9.93 7.92 12.33
N MET A 448 -9.25 6.91 12.89
CA MET A 448 -9.63 5.49 12.81
C MET A 448 -10.38 5.00 14.07
N THR A 449 -11.46 5.70 14.44
CA THR A 449 -12.38 5.27 15.51
C THR A 449 -13.19 4.03 15.08
N PRO A 450 -13.84 3.31 16.02
CA PRO A 450 -14.75 2.22 15.67
C PRO A 450 -15.81 2.61 14.63
N GLU A 451 -16.36 3.83 14.73
CA GLU A 451 -17.40 4.34 13.85
C GLU A 451 -16.88 4.62 12.44
N SER A 452 -15.70 5.23 12.31
CA SER A 452 -15.11 5.50 10.99
C SER A 452 -14.62 4.21 10.32
N TYR A 453 -14.11 3.25 11.10
CA TYR A 453 -13.68 1.95 10.57
C TYR A 453 -14.85 1.15 9.98
N ILE A 454 -16.05 1.24 10.57
CA ILE A 454 -17.27 0.60 10.04
C ILE A 454 -17.58 1.03 8.61
N ALA A 455 -17.30 2.29 8.23
CA ALA A 455 -17.54 2.76 6.87
C ALA A 455 -16.71 2.00 5.83
N TYR A 456 -15.45 1.68 6.15
CA TYR A 456 -14.60 0.85 5.30
C TYR A 456 -15.07 -0.59 5.28
N VAL A 457 -15.43 -1.15 6.44
CA VAL A 457 -15.99 -2.50 6.54
C VAL A 457 -17.24 -2.66 5.68
N ASP A 458 -18.16 -1.71 5.74
CA ASP A 458 -19.37 -1.71 4.90
C ASP A 458 -19.00 -1.69 3.41
N ALA A 459 -18.06 -0.83 3.01
CA ALA A 459 -17.58 -0.78 1.62
C ALA A 459 -16.96 -2.11 1.16
N TRP A 460 -16.17 -2.78 2.01
CA TRP A 460 -15.60 -4.09 1.69
C TRP A 460 -16.67 -5.17 1.53
N ILE A 461 -17.68 -5.19 2.41
CA ILE A 461 -18.81 -6.13 2.33
C ILE A 461 -19.66 -5.86 1.09
N GLN A 462 -19.84 -4.59 0.70
CA GLN A 462 -20.49 -4.23 -0.57
C GLN A 462 -19.71 -4.74 -1.79
N HIS A 463 -18.40 -4.93 -1.67
CA HIS A 463 -17.55 -5.62 -2.65
C HIS A 463 -17.45 -7.15 -2.42
N GLY A 464 -18.29 -7.71 -1.56
CA GLY A 464 -18.46 -9.14 -1.32
C GLY A 464 -17.44 -9.76 -0.35
N ALA A 465 -16.68 -8.94 0.39
CA ALA A 465 -15.81 -9.45 1.44
C ALA A 465 -16.64 -10.15 2.55
N THR A 466 -16.19 -11.32 2.99
CA THR A 466 -16.88 -12.18 3.97
C THR A 466 -15.98 -12.64 5.12
N LEU A 467 -14.73 -12.17 5.18
CA LEU A 467 -13.83 -12.29 6.32
C LEU A 467 -13.39 -10.88 6.72
N ILE A 468 -13.75 -10.42 7.91
CA ILE A 468 -13.48 -9.03 8.34
C ILE A 468 -12.82 -9.05 9.72
N GLY A 469 -11.76 -8.27 9.91
CA GLY A 469 -11.08 -8.13 11.20
C GLY A 469 -10.36 -6.80 11.35
N GLY A 470 -9.36 -6.79 12.22
CA GLY A 470 -8.42 -5.70 12.43
C GLY A 470 -6.96 -6.14 12.40
N CYS A 471 -6.06 -5.23 12.07
CA CYS A 471 -4.62 -5.43 12.26
C CYS A 471 -4.11 -4.40 13.29
N CYS A 472 -2.95 -3.79 13.08
CA CYS A 472 -2.34 -2.91 14.08
C CYS A 472 -3.29 -1.77 14.49
N ALA A 473 -3.40 -1.56 15.81
CA ALA A 473 -4.26 -0.55 16.44
C ALA A 473 -5.79 -0.69 16.22
N ILE A 474 -6.27 -1.82 15.70
CA ILE A 474 -7.70 -2.17 15.69
C ILE A 474 -7.94 -3.18 16.81
N GLY A 475 -8.60 -2.73 17.88
CA GLY A 475 -8.79 -3.51 19.11
C GLY A 475 -10.18 -4.13 19.28
N PRO A 476 -10.47 -4.74 20.44
CA PRO A 476 -11.76 -5.36 20.76
C PRO A 476 -12.95 -4.40 20.62
N LYS A 477 -12.76 -3.11 20.90
CA LYS A 477 -13.81 -2.08 20.72
C LYS A 477 -14.26 -1.97 19.26
N HIS A 478 -13.32 -1.99 18.31
CA HIS A 478 -13.64 -1.98 16.89
C HIS A 478 -14.35 -3.27 16.47
N ILE A 479 -13.87 -4.43 16.91
CA ILE A 479 -14.52 -5.72 16.62
C ILE A 479 -15.96 -5.75 17.15
N ALA A 480 -16.19 -5.28 18.38
CA ALA A 480 -17.52 -5.21 18.96
C ALA A 480 -18.45 -4.27 18.17
N ALA A 481 -17.91 -3.14 17.68
CA ALA A 481 -18.65 -2.20 16.84
C ALA A 481 -19.00 -2.82 15.48
N ILE A 482 -18.07 -3.58 14.85
CA ILE A 482 -18.35 -4.32 13.62
C ILE A 482 -19.44 -5.37 13.87
N ARG A 483 -19.37 -6.15 14.95
CA ARG A 483 -20.42 -7.12 15.31
C ARG A 483 -21.78 -6.43 15.43
N ALA A 484 -21.86 -5.31 16.15
CA ALA A 484 -23.11 -4.55 16.33
C ALA A 484 -23.64 -4.03 14.98
N PHE A 485 -22.76 -3.54 14.12
CA PHE A 485 -23.09 -3.12 12.77
C PHE A 485 -23.67 -4.26 11.93
N LEU A 486 -23.01 -5.43 11.89
CA LEU A 486 -23.52 -6.60 11.17
C LEU A 486 -24.89 -7.04 11.69
N ALA A 487 -25.08 -7.05 13.01
CA ALA A 487 -26.37 -7.37 13.62
C ALA A 487 -27.48 -6.37 13.22
N SER A 488 -27.15 -5.09 13.02
CA SER A 488 -28.11 -4.06 12.59
C SER A 488 -28.55 -4.15 11.12
N LYS A 489 -27.80 -4.90 10.29
CA LYS A 489 -28.11 -5.13 8.87
C LYS A 489 -28.94 -6.39 8.63
N ASN A 490 -29.16 -7.18 9.69
CA ASN A 490 -29.90 -8.44 9.69
C ASN A 490 -31.37 -8.25 10.04
#